data_AF-A0A966WFT0-F1
#
_entry.id   AF-A0A966WFT0-F1
#
_cell.length_a   1.000
_cell.length_b   1.000
_cell.length_c   1.000
_cell.angle_alpha   90.00
_cell.angle_beta   90.00
_cell.angle_gamma   90.00
#
_symmetry.space_group_name_H-M   'P 1'
#
loop_
_entity.id
_entity.type
_entity.pdbx_description
1 polymer ?
#
loop_
_entity_poly.entity_id
_entity_poly.type
_entity_poly.pdbx_seq_one_letter_code
_entity_poly.pdbx_strand_id
1 'polypeptide(L)'
;IFRANGSVITFPGFLAAYEDVSDEKSDEEGDRRLPPMKIGQDVVATKFLCEGHETKPPARYTEPTLVKKLEELGIGRPSTFASIIQTIQDRGYVVKRGRALVPTFLAFSVTGLLEQHFSKLVDYEFTASMEEDLDRIANGEEERLNWLTKFFFGHDGQPGLQDLAADLGAIDAQQINTMKMGENIEIRVGRYGAYLQEGAGDDRKFANIPEGLAPDELTLEKAIELLAAPSGERELGLDPSTGLQVIAKSGRFGPYITEVFPEVVSEDGKKPRKKKDAPTPKTASLLSTMTLDTITIDDALKLLSLPRSLGVDSETGEEITVQNGRYGPYLKRGTDSRTLTSEDDLFSIGLEQAIDIYKQPKVRRRGVAKPPLKELGVDPETKKAIIIKDGRFGMYVTDGETNATLRRGDTVEAMTIERALELLAGRRAWEIENGGVKKKTKRAKKSAPTLTEKTLKGAGAKRKSKKFASGKSKKV
;
A
#
# COMPACT_ATOMS: atom_id res chain seq x y z
N ILE A 1 48.14 -10.84 -17.63
CA ILE A 1 48.57 -9.47 -17.24
C ILE A 1 47.72 -9.07 -16.05
N PHE A 2 48.33 -8.80 -14.89
CA PHE A 2 47.60 -8.30 -13.71
C PHE A 2 47.58 -6.77 -13.73
N ARG A 3 46.47 -6.17 -13.28
CA ARG A 3 46.31 -4.72 -13.21
C ARG A 3 45.79 -4.35 -11.82
N ALA A 4 46.42 -3.35 -11.20
CA ALA A 4 45.94 -2.71 -9.99
C ALA A 4 45.70 -1.22 -10.27
N ASN A 5 44.56 -0.70 -9.83
CA ASN A 5 44.25 0.73 -9.91
C ASN A 5 43.98 1.23 -8.48
N GLY A 6 44.57 2.36 -8.12
CA GLY A 6 44.40 3.00 -6.83
C GLY A 6 44.36 4.51 -6.97
N SER A 7 43.72 5.17 -6.02
CA SER A 7 43.57 6.62 -5.95
C SER A 7 43.89 7.08 -4.53
N VAL A 8 44.45 8.28 -4.40
CA VAL A 8 44.77 8.89 -3.10
C VAL A 8 44.26 10.32 -3.11
N ILE A 9 43.50 10.69 -2.08
CA ILE A 9 43.04 12.07 -1.89
C ILE A 9 44.24 12.88 -1.39
N THR A 10 44.76 13.77 -2.23
CA THR A 10 45.88 14.66 -1.88
C THR A 10 45.43 15.86 -1.04
N PHE A 11 44.22 16.37 -1.30
CA PHE A 11 43.63 17.48 -0.56
C PHE A 11 42.12 17.23 -0.39
N PRO A 12 41.61 17.17 0.85
CA PRO A 12 40.22 16.78 1.11
C PRO A 12 39.20 17.87 0.73
N GLY A 13 39.55 19.16 0.78
CA GLY A 13 38.64 20.24 0.39
C GLY A 13 37.26 20.14 1.06
N PHE A 14 36.19 20.20 0.27
CA PHE A 14 34.81 20.09 0.79
C PHE A 14 34.49 18.72 1.40
N LEU A 15 35.25 17.66 1.06
CA LEU A 15 35.09 16.33 1.67
C LEU A 15 35.39 16.34 3.17
N ALA A 16 36.14 17.35 3.66
CA ALA A 16 36.34 17.54 5.10
C ALA A 16 35.07 17.95 5.85
N ALA A 17 34.06 18.47 5.14
CA ALA A 17 32.80 18.95 5.69
C ALA A 17 31.58 18.14 5.21
N TYR A 18 31.71 17.35 4.14
CA TYR A 18 30.61 16.59 3.55
C TYR A 18 31.12 15.29 2.91
N GLU A 19 30.64 14.15 3.39
CA GLU A 19 30.88 12.86 2.77
C GLU A 19 29.58 12.38 2.13
N ASP A 20 29.59 12.13 0.82
CA ASP A 20 28.42 11.64 0.12
C ASP A 20 28.14 10.19 0.54
N VAL A 21 26.91 9.91 0.96
CA VAL A 21 26.49 8.55 1.30
C VAL A 21 26.07 7.89 0.00
N SER A 22 27.04 7.36 -0.74
CA SER A 22 26.73 6.52 -1.90
C SER A 22 25.89 5.32 -1.41
N ASP A 23 24.74 5.10 -2.05
CA ASP A 23 23.77 4.06 -1.68
C ASP A 23 24.32 2.63 -1.88
N GLU A 24 25.49 2.51 -2.51
CA GLU A 24 26.27 1.30 -2.69
C GLU A 24 27.74 1.56 -2.32
N LYS A 25 28.04 1.90 -1.06
CA LYS A 25 29.40 1.67 -0.54
C LYS A 25 29.63 0.16 -0.56
N SER A 26 30.12 -0.37 -1.69
CA SER A 26 31.00 -1.53 -1.61
C SER A 26 32.15 -1.11 -0.71
N ASP A 27 32.48 -1.90 0.32
CA ASP A 27 33.57 -1.63 1.26
C ASP A 27 34.95 -1.48 0.57
N GLU A 28 35.01 -1.56 -0.75
CA GLU A 28 36.21 -1.43 -1.56
C GLU A 28 36.62 0.02 -1.92
N GLU A 29 35.78 1.04 -1.67
CA GLU A 29 36.17 2.45 -1.85
C GLU A 29 36.95 3.02 -0.64
N GLY A 30 37.20 2.20 0.38
CA GLY A 30 38.12 2.51 1.46
C GLY A 30 39.56 2.56 0.98
N ASP A 31 40.05 3.77 0.68
CA ASP A 31 41.47 4.16 0.58
C ASP A 31 42.38 3.11 -0.09
N ARG A 32 42.15 2.83 -1.39
CA ARG A 32 42.98 1.93 -2.23
C ARG A 32 44.35 2.56 -2.52
N ARG A 33 45.17 2.73 -1.48
CA ARG A 33 46.53 3.26 -1.60
C ARG A 33 47.45 2.21 -2.21
N LEU A 34 48.15 2.60 -3.26
CA LEU A 34 49.20 1.79 -3.86
C LEU A 34 50.58 2.29 -3.39
N PRO A 35 51.55 1.38 -3.19
CA PRO A 35 52.92 1.77 -2.92
C PRO A 35 53.53 2.46 -4.16
N PRO A 36 54.56 3.32 -3.98
CA PRO A 36 55.30 3.88 -5.11
C PRO A 36 56.06 2.77 -5.85
N MET A 37 55.89 2.70 -7.17
CA MET A 37 56.49 1.68 -8.05
C MET A 37 57.26 2.30 -9.21
N LYS A 38 58.22 1.57 -9.79
CA LYS A 38 58.98 1.98 -11.00
C LYS A 38 58.78 0.99 -12.15
N ILE A 39 58.91 1.48 -13.38
CA ILE A 39 58.86 0.64 -14.58
C ILE A 39 60.01 -0.37 -14.52
N GLY A 40 59.71 -1.66 -14.71
CA GLY A 40 60.69 -2.75 -14.66
C GLY A 40 61.03 -3.26 -13.26
N GLN A 41 60.35 -2.79 -12.21
CA GLN A 41 60.50 -3.31 -10.85
C GLN A 41 59.92 -4.72 -10.73
N ASP A 42 60.70 -5.65 -10.19
CA ASP A 42 60.24 -7.00 -9.90
C ASP A 42 59.22 -7.00 -8.74
N VAL A 43 58.13 -7.75 -8.93
CA VAL A 43 57.07 -7.90 -7.93
C VAL A 43 56.85 -9.38 -7.65
N VAL A 44 56.94 -9.77 -6.38
CA VAL A 44 56.71 -11.16 -5.95
C VAL A 44 55.23 -11.36 -5.66
N ALA A 45 54.59 -12.28 -6.36
CA ALA A 45 53.22 -12.70 -6.06
C ALA A 45 53.22 -13.58 -4.79
N THR A 46 52.69 -13.05 -3.68
CA THR A 46 52.64 -13.77 -2.39
C THR A 46 51.45 -14.73 -2.29
N LYS A 47 50.33 -14.38 -2.92
CA LYS A 47 49.09 -15.17 -2.93
C LYS A 47 48.41 -15.04 -4.28
N PHE A 48 47.89 -16.14 -4.80
CA PHE A 48 47.04 -16.16 -5.98
C PHE A 48 45.69 -16.78 -5.60
N LEU A 49 44.61 -16.05 -5.84
CA LEU A 49 43.23 -16.46 -5.59
C LEU A 49 42.48 -16.44 -6.93
N CYS A 50 41.83 -17.55 -7.27
CA CYS A 50 40.90 -17.59 -8.39
C CYS A 50 39.51 -17.26 -7.87
N GLU A 51 39.00 -16.09 -8.21
CA GLU A 51 37.63 -15.67 -7.86
C GLU A 51 36.73 -15.76 -9.10
N GLY A 52 35.58 -16.41 -8.94
CA GLY A 52 34.52 -16.41 -9.93
C GLY A 52 33.61 -15.20 -9.71
N HIS A 53 33.29 -14.48 -10.78
CA HIS A 53 32.32 -13.39 -10.74
C HIS A 53 31.20 -13.66 -11.72
N GLU A 54 29.98 -13.27 -11.33
CA GLU A 54 28.81 -13.28 -12.20
C GLU A 54 28.36 -11.83 -12.44
N THR A 55 27.89 -11.56 -13.66
CA THR A 55 27.31 -10.26 -13.98
C THR A 55 26.01 -10.09 -13.22
N LYS A 56 25.88 -8.97 -12.49
CA LYS A 56 24.63 -8.62 -11.81
C LYS A 56 23.68 -7.91 -12.78
N PRO A 57 22.35 -8.12 -12.65
CA PRO A 57 21.38 -7.34 -13.40
C PRO A 57 21.42 -5.86 -12.97
N PRO A 58 20.91 -4.94 -13.80
CA PRO A 58 20.74 -3.54 -13.43
C PRO A 58 19.96 -3.41 -12.11
N ALA A 59 20.43 -2.53 -11.23
CA ALA A 59 19.76 -2.28 -9.96
C ALA A 59 18.36 -1.70 -10.19
N ARG A 60 17.40 -2.14 -9.38
CA ARG A 60 16.06 -1.54 -9.36
C ARG A 60 16.12 -0.11 -8.83
N TYR A 61 15.17 0.71 -9.25
CA TYR A 61 15.03 2.05 -8.70
C TYR A 61 14.69 2.03 -7.21
N THR A 62 15.39 2.83 -6.43
CA THR A 62 14.98 3.35 -5.12
C THR A 62 14.24 4.68 -5.30
N GLU A 63 13.54 5.17 -4.27
CA GLU A 63 12.87 6.48 -4.35
C GLU A 63 13.84 7.61 -4.80
N PRO A 64 15.05 7.77 -4.22
CA PRO A 64 15.99 8.79 -4.69
C PRO A 64 16.41 8.62 -6.15
N THR A 65 16.74 7.39 -6.58
CA THR A 65 17.18 7.15 -7.96
C THR A 65 16.05 7.35 -8.97
N LEU A 66 14.79 7.07 -8.59
CA LEU A 66 13.63 7.35 -9.42
C LEU A 66 13.38 8.86 -9.52
N VAL A 67 13.48 9.60 -8.41
CA VAL A 67 13.38 11.08 -8.43
C VAL A 67 14.45 11.66 -9.34
N LYS A 68 15.71 11.22 -9.18
CA LYS A 68 16.80 11.64 -10.05
C LYS A 68 16.49 11.35 -11.52
N LYS A 69 15.94 10.17 -11.82
CA LYS A 69 15.58 9.81 -13.21
C LYS A 69 14.44 10.64 -13.78
N LEU A 70 13.42 10.94 -12.97
CA LEU A 70 12.30 11.81 -13.34
C LEU A 70 12.79 13.23 -13.63
N GLU A 71 13.69 13.76 -12.79
CA GLU A 71 14.33 15.07 -12.98
C GLU A 71 15.18 15.10 -14.26
N GLU A 72 16.02 14.09 -14.50
CA GLU A 72 16.81 13.96 -15.74
C GLU A 72 15.94 13.94 -17.01
N LEU A 73 14.76 13.34 -16.93
CA LEU A 73 13.82 13.25 -18.05
C LEU A 73 12.90 14.47 -18.17
N GLY A 74 12.99 15.45 -17.26
CA GLY A 74 12.09 16.61 -17.23
C GLY A 74 10.65 16.29 -16.84
N ILE A 75 10.40 15.08 -16.31
CA ILE A 75 9.07 14.59 -15.94
C ILE A 75 8.82 14.89 -14.47
N GLY A 76 7.82 15.71 -14.20
CA GLY A 76 7.49 16.15 -12.84
C GLY A 76 8.34 17.33 -12.36
N ARG A 77 8.05 17.79 -11.14
CA ARG A 77 8.59 19.00 -10.52
C ARG A 77 8.88 18.73 -9.04
N PRO A 78 9.66 19.59 -8.34
CA PRO A 78 9.94 19.41 -6.92
C PRO A 78 8.70 19.26 -6.02
N SER A 79 7.57 19.81 -6.46
CA SER A 79 6.26 19.69 -5.80
C SER A 79 5.53 18.36 -6.07
N THR A 80 5.88 17.63 -7.13
CA THR A 80 5.16 16.43 -7.58
C THR A 80 5.93 15.12 -7.38
N PHE A 81 7.26 15.13 -7.23
CA PHE A 81 8.04 13.89 -7.09
C PHE A 81 7.53 12.96 -5.96
N ALA A 82 7.29 13.52 -4.77
CA ALA A 82 6.80 12.73 -3.64
C ALA A 82 5.38 12.20 -3.87
N SER A 83 4.51 13.00 -4.50
CA SER A 83 3.12 12.60 -4.76
C SER A 83 3.02 11.56 -5.87
N ILE A 84 3.89 11.62 -6.90
CA ILE A 84 3.99 10.59 -7.95
C ILE A 84 4.33 9.24 -7.33
N ILE A 85 5.44 9.20 -6.58
CA ILE A 85 5.93 7.98 -5.90
C ILE A 85 4.88 7.42 -4.93
N GLN A 86 4.22 8.29 -4.18
CA GLN A 86 3.16 7.86 -3.27
C GLN A 86 1.95 7.30 -4.04
N THR A 87 1.53 7.96 -5.13
CA THR A 87 0.34 7.57 -5.90
C THR A 87 0.51 6.21 -6.57
N ILE A 88 1.68 5.93 -7.16
CA ILE A 88 1.92 4.64 -7.82
C ILE A 88 1.98 3.49 -6.80
N GLN A 89 2.40 3.76 -5.56
CA GLN A 89 2.36 2.79 -4.46
C GLN A 89 0.95 2.59 -3.92
N ASP A 90 0.24 3.68 -3.61
CA ASP A 90 -1.11 3.65 -3.04
C ASP A 90 -2.12 2.97 -4.00
N ARG A 91 -1.89 3.06 -5.31
CA ARG A 91 -2.70 2.40 -6.35
C ARG A 91 -2.26 0.96 -6.67
N GLY A 92 -1.17 0.48 -6.06
CA GLY A 92 -0.70 -0.90 -6.22
C GLY A 92 0.02 -1.22 -7.53
N TYR A 93 0.49 -0.20 -8.27
CA TYR A 93 1.36 -0.41 -9.43
C TYR A 93 2.78 -0.80 -9.02
N VAL A 94 3.24 -0.26 -7.90
CA VAL A 94 4.58 -0.51 -7.37
C VAL A 94 4.48 -0.91 -5.92
N VAL A 95 5.28 -1.90 -5.51
CA VAL A 95 5.46 -2.30 -4.12
C VAL A 95 6.91 -2.06 -3.70
N LYS A 96 7.10 -1.69 -2.44
CA LYS A 96 8.42 -1.46 -1.87
C LYS A 96 8.94 -2.74 -1.23
N ARG A 97 10.12 -3.21 -1.67
CA ARG A 97 10.84 -4.34 -1.07
C ARG A 97 12.20 -3.85 -0.57
N GLY A 98 12.30 -3.66 0.73
CA GLY A 98 13.43 -2.94 1.32
C GLY A 98 13.47 -1.49 0.84
N ARG A 99 14.53 -1.12 0.11
CA ARG A 99 14.67 0.21 -0.52
C ARG A 99 14.26 0.23 -1.99
N ALA A 100 14.12 -0.93 -2.63
CA ALA A 100 13.81 -1.05 -4.04
C ALA A 100 12.30 -0.94 -4.30
N LEU A 101 11.97 -0.30 -5.41
CA LEU A 101 10.64 -0.21 -5.99
C LEU A 101 10.48 -1.35 -7.01
N VAL A 102 9.49 -2.20 -6.80
CA VAL A 102 9.22 -3.37 -7.64
C VAL A 102 7.86 -3.20 -8.30
N PRO A 103 7.77 -3.24 -9.64
CA PRO A 103 6.47 -3.18 -10.32
C PRO A 103 5.66 -4.45 -10.03
N THR A 104 4.34 -4.29 -9.92
CA THR A 104 3.40 -5.43 -9.84
C THR A 104 2.99 -5.87 -11.24
N PHE A 105 2.48 -7.09 -11.39
CA PHE A 105 1.91 -7.55 -12.67
C PHE A 105 0.78 -6.65 -13.19
N LEU A 106 0.05 -5.98 -12.28
CA LEU A 106 -0.95 -4.98 -12.67
C LEU A 106 -0.31 -3.79 -13.41
N ALA A 107 0.88 -3.35 -12.99
CA ALA A 107 1.59 -2.30 -13.70
C ALA A 107 1.97 -2.74 -15.11
N PHE A 108 2.40 -3.99 -15.32
CA PHE A 108 2.68 -4.50 -16.67
C PHE A 108 1.44 -4.47 -17.57
N SER A 109 0.27 -4.91 -17.09
CA SER A 109 -0.94 -4.86 -17.89
C SER A 109 -1.38 -3.43 -18.22
N VAL A 110 -1.28 -2.51 -17.27
CA VAL A 110 -1.66 -1.10 -17.51
C VAL A 110 -0.64 -0.39 -18.41
N THR A 111 0.65 -0.57 -18.18
CA THR A 111 1.69 -0.01 -19.03
C THR A 111 1.60 -0.59 -20.45
N GLY A 112 1.43 -1.91 -20.59
CA GLY A 112 1.27 -2.55 -21.91
C GLY A 112 0.04 -2.05 -22.67
N LEU A 113 -1.09 -1.84 -21.98
CA LEU A 113 -2.27 -1.20 -22.56
C LEU A 113 -1.94 0.20 -23.10
N LEU A 114 -1.27 1.02 -22.28
CA LEU A 114 -0.95 2.39 -22.63
C LEU A 114 0.10 2.46 -23.74
N GLU A 115 1.10 1.58 -23.75
CA GLU A 115 2.12 1.53 -24.81
C GLU A 115 1.52 1.10 -26.16
N GLN A 116 0.56 0.17 -26.16
CA GLN A 116 -0.05 -0.34 -27.39
C GLN A 116 -1.09 0.60 -27.99
N HIS A 117 -1.93 1.23 -27.15
CA HIS A 117 -3.08 2.02 -27.60
C HIS A 117 -2.92 3.52 -27.41
N PHE A 118 -2.02 3.95 -26.51
CA PHE A 118 -1.85 5.34 -26.09
C PHE A 118 -0.37 5.75 -26.03
N SER A 119 0.45 5.22 -26.93
CA SER A 119 1.93 5.34 -26.90
C SER A 119 2.40 6.77 -26.66
N LYS A 120 1.80 7.75 -27.36
CA LYS A 120 2.12 9.17 -27.21
C LYS A 120 1.90 9.71 -25.80
N LEU A 121 0.88 9.23 -25.07
CA LEU A 121 0.56 9.71 -23.73
C LEU A 121 1.50 9.19 -22.64
N VAL A 122 2.25 8.12 -22.93
CA VAL A 122 3.26 7.55 -22.01
C VAL A 122 4.69 7.75 -22.49
N ASP A 123 4.86 8.44 -23.62
CA ASP A 123 6.15 8.85 -24.11
C ASP A 123 6.82 9.86 -23.17
N TYR A 124 8.11 9.67 -22.94
CA TYR A 124 8.87 10.50 -21.99
C TYR A 124 9.04 11.93 -22.49
N GLU A 125 9.31 12.11 -23.78
CA GLU A 125 9.51 13.44 -24.37
C GLU A 125 8.21 14.22 -24.38
N PHE A 126 7.09 13.58 -24.73
CA PHE A 126 5.76 14.20 -24.69
C PHE A 126 5.39 14.68 -23.28
N THR A 127 5.66 13.86 -22.26
CA THR A 127 5.37 14.22 -20.87
C THR A 127 6.23 15.38 -20.40
N ALA A 128 7.52 15.38 -20.76
CA ALA A 128 8.44 16.48 -20.45
C ALA A 128 8.01 17.78 -21.12
N SER A 129 7.67 17.75 -22.42
CA SER A 129 7.21 18.92 -23.15
C SER A 129 5.91 19.50 -22.59
N MET A 130 5.00 18.64 -22.13
CA MET A 130 3.77 19.09 -21.48
C MET A 130 4.06 19.85 -20.19
N GLU A 131 5.00 19.38 -19.36
CA GLU A 131 5.37 20.10 -18.14
C GLU A 131 6.02 21.46 -18.45
N GLU A 132 6.83 21.55 -19.51
CA GLU A 132 7.38 22.82 -20.00
C GLU A 132 6.30 23.78 -20.52
N ASP A 133 5.30 23.27 -21.26
CA ASP A 133 4.15 24.07 -21.70
C ASP A 133 3.39 24.65 -20.50
N LEU A 134 3.21 23.86 -19.43
CA LEU A 134 2.56 24.32 -18.20
C LEU A 134 3.37 25.41 -17.50
N ASP A 135 4.70 25.33 -17.52
CA ASP A 135 5.57 26.38 -17.00
C ASP A 135 5.47 27.66 -17.86
N ARG A 136 5.38 27.54 -19.19
CA ARG A 136 5.13 28.69 -20.10
C ARG A 136 3.80 29.37 -19.80
N ILE A 137 2.74 28.59 -19.55
CA ILE A 137 1.44 29.13 -19.14
C ILE A 137 1.57 29.87 -17.79
N ALA A 138 2.31 29.31 -16.84
CA ALA A 138 2.53 29.94 -15.54
C ALA A 138 3.31 31.28 -15.66
N ASN A 139 4.23 31.37 -16.63
CA ASN A 139 4.99 32.59 -16.94
C ASN A 139 4.22 33.59 -17.82
N GLY A 140 3.04 33.22 -18.32
CA GLY A 140 2.23 34.06 -19.20
C GLY A 140 2.70 34.08 -20.67
N GLU A 141 3.54 33.14 -21.06
CA GLU A 141 4.08 33.00 -22.43
C GLU A 141 3.13 32.21 -23.35
N GLU A 142 2.20 31.44 -22.77
CA GLU A 142 1.21 30.65 -23.50
C GLU A 142 -0.20 30.77 -22.90
N GLU A 143 -1.23 30.77 -23.76
CA GLU A 143 -2.62 30.88 -23.33
C GLU A 143 -3.21 29.52 -22.96
N ARG A 144 -3.68 29.40 -21.71
CA ARG A 144 -4.29 28.18 -21.16
C ARG A 144 -5.38 27.56 -22.06
N LEU A 145 -6.31 28.39 -22.58
CA LEU A 145 -7.43 27.88 -23.36
C LEU A 145 -6.95 27.26 -24.69
N ASN A 146 -6.05 27.96 -25.36
CA ASN A 146 -5.45 27.50 -26.61
C ASN A 146 -4.71 26.17 -26.41
N TRP A 147 -3.91 26.05 -25.35
CA TRP A 147 -3.21 24.80 -25.03
C TRP A 147 -4.18 23.64 -24.78
N LEU A 148 -5.21 23.85 -23.96
CA LEU A 148 -6.24 22.82 -23.69
C LEU A 148 -7.00 22.40 -24.94
N THR A 149 -7.34 23.34 -25.83
CA THR A 149 -8.00 23.05 -27.10
C THR A 149 -7.12 22.16 -27.97
N LYS A 150 -5.83 22.50 -28.11
CA LYS A 150 -4.87 21.69 -28.88
C LYS A 150 -4.65 20.30 -28.29
N PHE A 151 -4.51 20.19 -26.97
CA PHE A 151 -4.33 18.89 -26.30
C PHE A 151 -5.57 18.00 -26.47
N PHE A 152 -6.77 18.56 -26.30
CA PHE A 152 -8.00 17.77 -26.32
C PHE A 152 -8.48 17.41 -27.73
N PHE A 153 -8.53 18.39 -28.64
CA PHE A 153 -9.02 18.20 -30.01
C PHE A 153 -7.92 17.86 -31.02
N GLY A 154 -6.65 18.01 -30.64
CA GLY A 154 -5.52 17.85 -31.54
C GLY A 154 -5.12 19.15 -32.22
N HIS A 155 -3.96 19.14 -32.86
CA HIS A 155 -3.43 20.25 -33.65
C HIS A 155 -2.48 19.73 -34.73
N ASP A 156 -2.34 20.46 -35.85
CA ASP A 156 -1.36 20.18 -36.91
C ASP A 156 -1.33 18.72 -37.42
N GLY A 157 -2.51 18.11 -37.54
CA GLY A 157 -2.66 16.71 -37.98
C GLY A 157 -2.28 15.67 -36.92
N GLN A 158 -1.96 16.08 -35.70
CA GLN A 158 -1.80 15.19 -34.56
C GLN A 158 -3.15 15.00 -33.85
N PRO A 159 -3.58 13.74 -33.63
CA PRO A 159 -4.85 13.47 -32.94
C PRO A 159 -4.79 13.95 -31.49
N GLY A 160 -5.88 14.56 -31.04
CA GLY A 160 -6.06 14.96 -29.65
C GLY A 160 -6.50 13.80 -28.76
N LEU A 161 -6.58 14.05 -27.45
CA LEU A 161 -7.08 13.06 -26.49
C LEU A 161 -8.47 12.51 -26.86
N GLN A 162 -9.35 13.35 -27.43
CA GLN A 162 -10.70 12.93 -27.83
C GLN A 162 -10.68 11.80 -28.86
N ASP A 163 -9.85 11.95 -29.90
CA ASP A 163 -9.73 10.96 -30.97
C ASP A 163 -9.06 9.68 -30.46
N LEU A 164 -8.01 9.83 -29.64
CA LEU A 164 -7.32 8.70 -29.01
C LEU A 164 -8.25 7.89 -28.10
N ALA A 165 -9.18 8.54 -27.39
CA ALA A 165 -10.12 7.87 -26.49
C ALA A 165 -11.36 7.31 -27.20
N ALA A 166 -11.56 7.57 -28.49
CA ALA A 166 -12.76 7.14 -29.21
C ALA A 166 -12.77 5.62 -29.50
N ASP A 167 -11.60 4.98 -29.62
CA ASP A 167 -11.47 3.57 -30.02
C ASP A 167 -11.23 2.60 -28.85
N LEU A 168 -11.89 2.85 -27.71
CA LEU A 168 -11.80 1.98 -26.53
C LEU A 168 -12.53 0.64 -26.70
N GLY A 169 -13.46 0.54 -27.65
CA GLY A 169 -14.31 -0.64 -27.85
C GLY A 169 -13.64 -1.80 -28.58
N ALA A 170 -12.57 -1.55 -29.33
CA ALA A 170 -11.82 -2.57 -30.07
C ALA A 170 -10.75 -3.28 -29.23
N ILE A 171 -10.57 -2.86 -27.98
CA ILE A 171 -9.47 -3.31 -27.13
C ILE A 171 -9.85 -4.64 -26.45
N ASP A 172 -9.12 -5.72 -26.78
CA ASP A 172 -9.28 -7.01 -26.11
C ASP A 172 -8.66 -6.98 -24.70
N ALA A 173 -9.54 -6.78 -23.71
CA ALA A 173 -9.15 -6.76 -22.31
C ALA A 173 -8.51 -8.08 -21.84
N GLN A 174 -8.85 -9.22 -22.43
CA GLN A 174 -8.22 -10.49 -22.06
C GLN A 174 -6.79 -10.54 -22.60
N GLN A 175 -6.58 -10.11 -23.83
CA GLN A 175 -5.26 -10.10 -24.45
C GLN A 175 -4.27 -9.22 -23.67
N ILE A 176 -4.68 -8.00 -23.30
CA ILE A 176 -3.82 -7.05 -22.54
C ILE A 176 -3.45 -7.56 -21.15
N ASN A 177 -4.38 -8.23 -20.49
CA ASN A 177 -4.14 -8.78 -19.17
C ASN A 177 -3.41 -10.13 -19.21
N THR A 178 -2.96 -10.58 -20.40
CA THR A 178 -2.26 -11.85 -20.60
C THR A 178 -0.83 -11.59 -21.09
N MET A 179 0.15 -12.09 -20.34
CA MET A 179 1.56 -12.04 -20.69
C MET A 179 2.07 -13.46 -20.94
N LYS A 180 2.75 -13.69 -22.07
CA LYS A 180 3.31 -15.00 -22.39
C LYS A 180 4.60 -15.23 -21.61
N MET A 181 4.68 -16.39 -20.96
CA MET A 181 5.84 -16.78 -20.15
C MET A 181 6.57 -18.01 -20.73
N GLY A 182 5.88 -18.81 -21.53
CA GLY A 182 6.46 -19.93 -22.28
C GLY A 182 5.54 -20.33 -23.43
N GLU A 183 5.75 -21.51 -24.02
CA GLU A 183 4.91 -21.99 -25.12
C GLU A 183 3.44 -22.20 -24.70
N ASN A 184 3.23 -22.76 -23.50
CA ASN A 184 1.90 -23.12 -22.99
C ASN A 184 1.52 -22.42 -21.67
N ILE A 185 2.39 -21.55 -21.15
CA ILE A 185 2.21 -20.90 -19.84
C ILE A 185 2.03 -19.39 -20.04
N GLU A 186 0.95 -18.88 -19.47
CA GLU A 186 0.57 -17.47 -19.49
C GLU A 186 0.43 -16.92 -18.07
N ILE A 187 0.86 -15.68 -17.86
CA ILE A 187 0.54 -14.90 -16.66
C ILE A 187 -0.69 -14.07 -16.99
N ARG A 188 -1.73 -14.18 -16.17
CA ARG A 188 -2.99 -13.45 -16.32
C ARG A 188 -3.26 -12.57 -15.12
N VAL A 189 -3.69 -11.34 -15.37
CA VAL A 189 -4.06 -10.38 -14.32
C VAL A 189 -5.58 -10.28 -14.24
N GLY A 190 -6.14 -10.79 -13.14
CA GLY A 190 -7.57 -10.76 -12.88
C GLY A 190 -7.97 -9.77 -11.78
N ARG A 191 -9.29 -9.67 -11.53
CA ARG A 191 -9.87 -8.89 -10.43
C ARG A 191 -9.34 -9.24 -9.03
N TYR A 192 -8.67 -10.38 -8.88
CA TYR A 192 -8.20 -10.93 -7.62
C TYR A 192 -6.69 -11.09 -7.54
N GLY A 193 -5.94 -10.55 -8.52
CA GLY A 193 -4.49 -10.67 -8.58
C GLY A 193 -4.01 -11.42 -9.82
N ALA A 194 -2.69 -11.59 -9.91
CA ALA A 194 -2.04 -12.30 -11.00
C ALA A 194 -1.97 -13.80 -10.72
N TYR A 195 -2.16 -14.60 -11.76
CA TYR A 195 -2.11 -16.06 -11.70
C TYR A 195 -1.51 -16.61 -12.99
N LEU A 196 -0.94 -17.82 -12.90
CA LEU A 196 -0.48 -18.60 -14.03
C LEU A 196 -1.61 -19.44 -14.59
N GLN A 197 -1.65 -19.57 -15.90
CA GLN A 197 -2.49 -20.50 -16.62
C GLN A 197 -1.63 -21.36 -17.54
N GLU A 198 -1.79 -22.67 -17.48
CA GLU A 198 -1.21 -23.62 -18.43
C GLU A 198 -2.32 -24.26 -19.28
N GLY A 199 -2.12 -24.29 -20.60
CA GLY A 199 -3.01 -24.94 -21.55
C GLY A 199 -4.25 -24.12 -21.94
N ALA A 200 -5.12 -24.75 -22.73
CA ALA A 200 -6.35 -24.17 -23.28
C ALA A 200 -7.53 -25.16 -23.15
N GLY A 201 -8.77 -24.66 -23.21
CA GLY A 201 -9.97 -25.51 -23.16
C GLY A 201 -10.30 -26.04 -21.76
N ASP A 202 -10.66 -27.32 -21.64
CA ASP A 202 -11.06 -27.93 -20.36
C ASP A 202 -9.87 -28.43 -19.53
N ASP A 203 -8.68 -28.60 -20.14
CA ASP A 203 -7.46 -29.05 -19.47
C ASP A 203 -6.64 -27.90 -18.84
N ARG A 204 -7.26 -26.72 -18.67
CA ARG A 204 -6.59 -25.54 -18.11
C ARG A 204 -6.20 -25.78 -16.66
N LYS A 205 -4.90 -25.64 -16.36
CA LYS A 205 -4.39 -25.60 -14.99
C LYS A 205 -4.14 -24.16 -14.58
N PHE A 206 -4.41 -23.87 -13.32
CA PHE A 206 -4.20 -22.56 -12.74
C PHE A 206 -3.32 -22.65 -11.51
N ALA A 207 -2.42 -21.69 -11.34
CA ALA A 207 -1.65 -21.51 -10.12
C ALA A 207 -1.64 -20.03 -9.73
N ASN A 208 -1.91 -19.72 -8.46
CA ASN A 208 -1.82 -18.34 -8.00
C ASN A 208 -0.36 -17.93 -7.83
N ILE A 209 -0.04 -16.70 -8.23
CA ILE A 209 1.28 -16.13 -7.98
C ILE A 209 1.28 -15.54 -6.56
N PRO A 210 2.20 -15.94 -5.66
CA PRO A 210 2.25 -15.44 -4.29
C PRO A 210 2.35 -13.91 -4.21
N GLU A 211 1.63 -13.30 -3.26
CA GLU A 211 1.74 -11.87 -2.98
C GLU A 211 3.19 -11.56 -2.51
N GLY A 212 3.93 -10.79 -3.31
CA GLY A 212 5.31 -10.37 -3.00
C GLY A 212 6.40 -11.03 -3.84
N LEU A 213 6.07 -12.04 -4.65
CA LEU A 213 6.99 -12.56 -5.67
C LEU A 213 7.25 -11.47 -6.70
N ALA A 214 8.53 -11.11 -6.91
CA ALA A 214 8.87 -10.08 -7.89
C ALA A 214 8.75 -10.65 -9.32
N PRO A 215 8.39 -9.83 -10.32
CA PRO A 215 8.24 -10.31 -11.71
C PRO A 215 9.49 -10.97 -12.29
N ASP A 216 10.70 -10.54 -11.91
CA ASP A 216 11.97 -11.11 -12.34
C ASP A 216 12.34 -12.40 -11.59
N GLU A 217 11.77 -12.64 -10.42
CA GLU A 217 11.94 -13.91 -9.67
C GLU A 217 10.99 -15.00 -10.18
N LEU A 218 9.93 -14.62 -10.91
CA LEU A 218 9.03 -15.55 -11.57
C LEU A 218 9.71 -16.07 -12.85
N THR A 219 10.58 -17.05 -12.69
CA THR A 219 11.23 -17.77 -13.80
C THR A 219 10.34 -18.88 -14.34
N LEU A 220 10.62 -19.39 -15.55
CA LEU A 220 9.87 -20.50 -16.14
C LEU A 220 9.87 -21.74 -15.23
N GLU A 221 11.02 -22.05 -14.62
CA GLU A 221 11.15 -23.13 -13.65
C GLU A 221 10.24 -22.92 -12.44
N LYS A 222 10.20 -21.69 -11.90
CA LYS A 222 9.32 -21.35 -10.78
C LYS A 222 7.84 -21.44 -11.17
N ALA A 223 7.48 -21.04 -12.38
CA ALA A 223 6.12 -21.16 -12.87
C ALA A 223 5.69 -22.63 -13.00
N ILE A 224 6.55 -23.49 -13.53
CA ILE A 224 6.31 -24.94 -13.61
C ILE A 224 6.15 -25.53 -12.20
N GLU A 225 7.01 -25.15 -11.24
CA GLU A 225 6.88 -25.56 -9.84
C GLU A 225 5.52 -25.16 -9.24
N LEU A 226 5.09 -23.91 -9.45
CA LEU A 226 3.80 -23.41 -8.97
C LEU A 226 2.60 -24.12 -9.61
N LEU A 227 2.70 -24.47 -10.90
CA LEU A 227 1.66 -25.20 -11.64
C LEU A 227 1.63 -26.70 -11.28
N ALA A 228 2.76 -27.28 -10.93
CA ALA A 228 2.89 -28.67 -10.47
C ALA A 228 2.47 -28.84 -9.00
N ALA A 229 2.56 -27.77 -8.20
CA ALA A 229 2.07 -27.79 -6.82
C ALA A 229 0.59 -28.22 -6.80
N PRO A 230 0.17 -29.03 -5.80
CA PRO A 230 -1.18 -29.52 -5.70
C PRO A 230 -2.15 -28.34 -5.52
N SER A 231 -2.66 -27.86 -6.64
CA SER A 231 -3.70 -26.83 -6.76
C SER A 231 -5.09 -27.46 -6.78
N GLY A 232 -5.14 -28.80 -6.80
CA GLY A 232 -6.34 -29.61 -6.92
C GLY A 232 -7.27 -29.57 -5.72
N GLU A 233 -8.53 -29.85 -6.01
CA GLU A 233 -9.56 -30.18 -5.03
C GLU A 233 -9.21 -31.52 -4.38
N ARG A 234 -8.89 -31.50 -3.10
CA ARG A 234 -8.68 -32.71 -2.29
C ARG A 234 -9.89 -32.92 -1.39
N GLU A 235 -10.60 -34.01 -1.62
CA GLU A 235 -11.70 -34.42 -0.75
C GLU A 235 -11.15 -34.88 0.60
N LEU A 236 -11.59 -34.25 1.68
CA LEU A 236 -11.15 -34.59 3.04
C LEU A 236 -12.11 -35.57 3.72
N GLY A 237 -13.38 -35.57 3.34
CA GLY A 237 -14.40 -36.46 3.88
C GLY A 237 -15.74 -35.77 4.11
N LEU A 238 -16.61 -36.41 4.89
CA LEU A 238 -17.91 -35.86 5.29
C LEU A 238 -17.82 -35.27 6.70
N ASP A 239 -18.40 -34.10 6.91
CA ASP A 239 -18.60 -33.55 8.26
C ASP A 239 -19.68 -34.38 8.99
N PRO A 240 -19.37 -35.00 10.15
CA PRO A 240 -20.33 -35.80 10.91
C PRO A 240 -21.56 -35.01 11.40
N SER A 241 -21.45 -33.68 11.55
CA SER A 241 -22.51 -32.84 12.09
C SER A 241 -23.50 -32.36 11.04
N THR A 242 -23.01 -32.04 9.84
CA THR A 242 -23.83 -31.52 8.73
C THR A 242 -24.09 -32.54 7.63
N GLY A 243 -23.30 -33.61 7.55
CA GLY A 243 -23.32 -34.58 6.45
C GLY A 243 -22.79 -34.01 5.12
N LEU A 244 -22.19 -32.80 5.14
CA LEU A 244 -21.68 -32.13 3.95
C LEU A 244 -20.26 -32.59 3.64
N GLN A 245 -19.93 -32.67 2.35
CA GLN A 245 -18.59 -33.01 1.91
C GLN A 245 -17.64 -31.82 2.12
N VAL A 246 -16.52 -32.07 2.76
CA VAL A 246 -15.47 -31.08 3.01
C VAL A 246 -14.34 -31.32 2.03
N ILE A 247 -13.95 -30.26 1.34
CA ILE A 247 -12.86 -30.27 0.36
C ILE A 247 -11.82 -29.23 0.73
N ALA A 248 -10.56 -29.51 0.44
CA ALA A 248 -9.46 -28.55 0.47
C ALA A 248 -9.13 -28.11 -0.96
N LYS A 249 -8.94 -26.81 -1.17
CA LYS A 249 -8.69 -26.19 -2.48
C LYS A 249 -7.65 -25.09 -2.35
N SER A 250 -6.91 -24.85 -3.42
CA SER A 250 -6.10 -23.64 -3.54
C SER A 250 -6.94 -22.47 -4.03
N GLY A 251 -6.97 -21.37 -3.30
CA GLY A 251 -7.73 -20.16 -3.62
C GLY A 251 -6.86 -18.92 -3.72
N ARG A 252 -7.46 -17.80 -4.16
CA ARG A 252 -6.77 -16.51 -4.34
C ARG A 252 -5.98 -16.01 -3.11
N PHE A 253 -6.46 -16.36 -1.92
CA PHE A 253 -5.89 -15.91 -0.64
C PHE A 253 -5.02 -16.99 0.02
N GLY A 254 -4.67 -18.02 -0.74
CA GLY A 254 -4.03 -19.22 -0.24
C GLY A 254 -4.98 -20.42 -0.16
N PRO A 255 -4.46 -21.56 0.33
CA PRO A 255 -5.24 -22.77 0.47
C PRO A 255 -6.35 -22.59 1.51
N TYR A 256 -7.51 -23.14 1.22
CA TYR A 256 -8.70 -23.06 2.07
C TYR A 256 -9.50 -24.35 2.00
N ILE A 257 -10.34 -24.55 3.00
CA ILE A 257 -11.33 -25.61 3.06
C ILE A 257 -12.73 -25.03 2.87
N THR A 258 -13.60 -25.79 2.22
CA THR A 258 -15.01 -25.43 2.04
C THR A 258 -15.89 -26.65 2.15
N GLU A 259 -17.10 -26.44 2.67
CA GLU A 259 -18.18 -27.41 2.54
C GLU A 259 -18.75 -27.34 1.12
N VAL A 260 -19.19 -28.48 0.60
CA VAL A 260 -19.89 -28.60 -0.68
C VAL A 260 -21.33 -28.98 -0.39
N PHE A 261 -22.27 -28.13 -0.81
CA PHE A 261 -23.67 -28.49 -0.80
C PHE A 261 -23.96 -29.48 -1.94
N PRO A 262 -24.76 -30.54 -1.69
CA PRO A 262 -25.16 -31.45 -2.75
C PRO A 262 -25.87 -30.68 -3.87
N GLU A 263 -25.44 -30.89 -5.11
CA GLU A 263 -26.08 -30.27 -6.27
C GLU A 263 -27.50 -30.84 -6.44
N VAL A 264 -28.52 -30.01 -6.21
CA VAL A 264 -29.89 -30.33 -6.62
C VAL A 264 -29.97 -30.13 -8.12
N VAL A 265 -29.78 -31.22 -8.88
CA VAL A 265 -29.98 -31.22 -10.33
C VAL A 265 -31.49 -31.19 -10.59
N SER A 266 -32.00 -30.09 -11.13
CA SER A 266 -33.36 -30.07 -11.71
C SER A 266 -33.36 -30.87 -13.02
N GLU A 267 -34.47 -31.56 -13.32
CA GLU A 267 -34.64 -32.46 -14.48
C GLU A 267 -34.27 -31.85 -15.85
N ASP A 268 -34.18 -30.51 -15.96
CA ASP A 268 -33.78 -29.78 -17.17
C ASP A 268 -32.26 -29.51 -17.34
N GLY A 269 -31.38 -30.09 -16.50
CA GLY A 269 -29.92 -29.99 -16.65
C GLY A 269 -29.31 -28.58 -16.47
N LYS A 270 -30.12 -27.56 -16.13
CA LYS A 270 -29.65 -26.20 -15.85
C LYS A 270 -29.39 -26.01 -14.35
N LYS A 271 -28.16 -25.61 -13.99
CA LYS A 271 -27.84 -25.22 -12.60
C LYS A 271 -28.76 -24.07 -12.16
N PRO A 272 -29.55 -24.21 -11.09
CA PRO A 272 -30.45 -23.15 -10.65
C PRO A 272 -29.64 -21.90 -10.24
N ARG A 273 -30.07 -20.72 -10.69
CA ARG A 273 -29.48 -19.44 -10.27
C ARG A 273 -29.55 -19.35 -8.74
N LYS A 274 -28.40 -19.25 -8.07
CA LYS A 274 -28.31 -19.08 -6.60
C LYS A 274 -29.22 -17.92 -6.16
N LYS A 275 -30.27 -18.22 -5.39
CA LYS A 275 -31.10 -17.21 -4.73
C LYS A 275 -30.23 -16.40 -3.75
N LYS A 276 -30.53 -15.12 -3.58
CA LYS A 276 -29.77 -14.19 -2.72
C LYS A 276 -29.76 -14.61 -1.24
N ASP A 277 -30.73 -15.42 -0.83
CA ASP A 277 -30.91 -15.93 0.54
C ASP A 277 -30.53 -17.42 0.71
N ALA A 278 -29.83 -18.01 -0.27
CA ALA A 278 -29.37 -19.40 -0.13
C ALA A 278 -28.22 -19.50 0.87
N PRO A 279 -28.17 -20.56 1.72
CA PRO A 279 -27.07 -20.77 2.65
C PRO A 279 -25.74 -20.84 1.89
N THR A 280 -24.75 -20.07 2.37
CA THR A 280 -23.40 -20.05 1.79
C THR A 280 -22.56 -21.14 2.46
N PRO A 281 -21.71 -21.85 1.69
CA PRO A 281 -20.89 -22.91 2.26
C PRO A 281 -19.92 -22.29 3.27
N LYS A 282 -19.73 -22.96 4.40
CA LYS A 282 -18.70 -22.52 5.34
C LYS A 282 -17.34 -22.68 4.69
N THR A 283 -16.48 -21.69 4.90
CA THR A 283 -15.13 -21.65 4.36
C THR A 283 -14.17 -21.23 5.46
N ALA A 284 -12.98 -21.83 5.47
CA ALA A 284 -11.92 -21.42 6.37
C ALA A 284 -10.57 -21.51 5.65
N SER A 285 -9.70 -20.52 5.87
CA SER A 285 -8.34 -20.53 5.33
C SER A 285 -7.47 -21.50 6.13
N LEU A 286 -6.57 -22.22 5.45
CA LEU A 286 -5.54 -23.00 6.14
C LEU A 286 -4.60 -22.06 6.90
N LEU A 287 -4.02 -22.59 7.98
CA LEU A 287 -2.99 -21.90 8.76
C LEU A 287 -1.66 -21.92 8.01
N SER A 288 -0.74 -21.03 8.38
CA SER A 288 0.59 -20.93 7.76
C SER A 288 1.41 -22.22 7.86
N THR A 289 1.16 -23.02 8.89
CA THR A 289 1.82 -24.31 9.15
C THR A 289 1.17 -25.50 8.43
N MET A 290 -0.01 -25.31 7.83
CA MET A 290 -0.79 -26.38 7.20
C MET A 290 -0.60 -26.40 5.69
N THR A 291 -0.61 -27.60 5.09
CA THR A 291 -0.53 -27.79 3.64
C THR A 291 -1.72 -28.61 3.14
N LEU A 292 -2.04 -28.49 1.85
CA LEU A 292 -3.13 -29.25 1.22
C LEU A 292 -2.91 -30.77 1.28
N ASP A 293 -1.65 -31.21 1.31
CA ASP A 293 -1.29 -32.63 1.32
C ASP A 293 -1.39 -33.26 2.70
N THR A 294 -1.10 -32.48 3.74
CA THR A 294 -1.05 -32.97 5.13
C THR A 294 -2.33 -32.73 5.91
N ILE A 295 -3.22 -31.86 5.42
CA ILE A 295 -4.46 -31.52 6.15
C ILE A 295 -5.36 -32.75 6.29
N THR A 296 -5.92 -32.91 7.48
CA THR A 296 -6.86 -33.99 7.82
C THR A 296 -8.29 -33.45 7.94
N ILE A 297 -9.28 -34.34 7.92
CA ILE A 297 -10.69 -33.96 8.16
C ILE A 297 -10.88 -33.34 9.54
N ASP A 298 -10.19 -33.85 10.57
CA ASP A 298 -10.29 -33.35 11.94
C ASP A 298 -9.79 -31.91 12.04
N ASP A 299 -8.68 -31.59 11.36
CA ASP A 299 -8.15 -30.23 11.33
C ASP A 299 -9.05 -29.29 10.51
N ALA A 300 -9.67 -29.81 9.45
CA ALA A 300 -10.64 -29.06 8.67
C ALA A 300 -11.88 -28.69 9.47
N LEU A 301 -12.42 -29.62 10.27
CA LEU A 301 -13.56 -29.36 11.15
C LEU A 301 -13.23 -28.32 12.23
N LYS A 302 -12.02 -28.35 12.80
CA LYS A 302 -11.55 -27.31 13.72
C LYS A 302 -11.55 -25.94 13.06
N LEU A 303 -11.03 -25.83 11.84
CA LEU A 303 -10.98 -24.57 11.10
C LEU A 303 -12.38 -24.06 10.71
N LEU A 304 -13.29 -24.94 10.28
CA LEU A 304 -14.69 -24.60 9.96
C LEU A 304 -15.53 -24.19 11.18
N SER A 305 -15.06 -24.52 12.39
CA SER A 305 -15.69 -24.05 13.64
C SER A 305 -15.41 -22.58 13.96
N LEU A 306 -14.48 -21.94 13.24
CA LEU A 306 -14.22 -20.50 13.38
C LEU A 306 -15.30 -19.69 12.65
N PRO A 307 -15.77 -18.56 13.21
CA PRO A 307 -15.32 -17.91 14.44
C PRO A 307 -15.77 -18.62 15.73
N ARG A 308 -14.83 -18.82 16.67
CA ARG A 308 -15.09 -19.44 17.98
C ARG A 308 -15.50 -18.37 19.00
N SER A 309 -16.62 -18.54 19.67
CA SER A 309 -17.03 -17.66 20.78
C SER A 309 -16.34 -18.07 22.08
N LEU A 310 -15.72 -17.10 22.78
CA LEU A 310 -15.12 -17.29 24.10
C LEU A 310 -16.11 -16.96 25.24
N GLY A 311 -17.25 -16.35 24.91
CA GLY A 311 -18.24 -15.88 25.88
C GLY A 311 -18.40 -14.36 25.90
N VAL A 312 -19.16 -13.89 26.88
CA VAL A 312 -19.50 -12.47 27.06
C VAL A 312 -18.55 -11.87 28.08
N ASP A 313 -18.00 -10.71 27.74
CA ASP A 313 -17.21 -9.91 28.67
C ASP A 313 -18.11 -9.31 29.76
N SER A 314 -17.83 -9.62 31.02
CA SER A 314 -18.59 -9.13 32.17
C SER A 314 -18.56 -7.61 32.34
N GLU A 315 -17.53 -6.92 31.83
CA GLU A 315 -17.40 -5.47 31.96
C GLU A 315 -18.21 -4.70 30.91
N THR A 316 -18.28 -5.24 29.68
CA THR A 316 -18.88 -4.54 28.53
C THR A 316 -20.20 -5.14 28.08
N GLY A 317 -20.48 -6.39 28.42
CA GLY A 317 -21.63 -7.16 27.92
C GLY A 317 -21.50 -7.55 26.44
N GLU A 318 -20.34 -7.34 25.82
CA GLU A 318 -20.09 -7.69 24.41
C GLU A 318 -19.50 -9.10 24.29
N GLU A 319 -19.91 -9.83 23.24
CA GLU A 319 -19.37 -11.16 22.93
C GLU A 319 -17.95 -11.05 22.36
N ILE A 320 -17.04 -11.89 22.88
CA ILE A 320 -15.68 -12.02 22.39
C ILE A 320 -15.58 -13.26 21.48
N THR A 321 -15.13 -13.04 20.25
CA THR A 321 -14.90 -14.10 19.26
C THR A 321 -13.44 -14.14 18.82
N VAL A 322 -12.95 -15.34 18.52
CA VAL A 322 -11.62 -15.61 17.96
C VAL A 322 -11.78 -16.06 16.52
N GLN A 323 -11.00 -15.49 15.61
CA GLN A 323 -11.11 -15.74 14.18
C GLN A 323 -9.77 -15.55 13.48
N ASN A 324 -9.62 -16.23 12.34
CA ASN A 324 -8.48 -16.05 11.46
C ASN A 324 -8.86 -15.16 10.28
N GLY A 325 -8.02 -14.17 9.95
CA GLY A 325 -8.27 -13.24 8.85
C GLY A 325 -7.06 -13.12 7.91
N ARG A 326 -7.15 -12.22 6.92
CA ARG A 326 -6.07 -11.98 5.95
C ARG A 326 -4.71 -11.68 6.60
N TYR A 327 -4.72 -11.04 7.76
CA TYR A 327 -3.50 -10.61 8.47
C TYR A 327 -3.15 -11.52 9.66
N GLY A 328 -3.72 -12.73 9.70
CA GLY A 328 -3.51 -13.70 10.78
C GLY A 328 -4.61 -13.69 11.85
N PRO A 329 -4.35 -14.36 12.99
CA PRO A 329 -5.32 -14.61 14.04
C PRO A 329 -5.64 -13.34 14.84
N TYR A 330 -6.90 -13.16 15.22
CA TYR A 330 -7.34 -11.99 15.97
C TYR A 330 -8.59 -12.24 16.82
N LEU A 331 -8.68 -11.49 17.91
CA LEU A 331 -9.87 -11.36 18.75
C LEU A 331 -10.75 -10.23 18.25
N LYS A 332 -12.07 -10.38 18.41
CA LYS A 332 -13.05 -9.33 18.18
C LYS A 332 -14.05 -9.25 19.33
N ARG A 333 -14.21 -8.07 19.91
CA ARG A 333 -15.19 -7.70 20.94
C ARG A 333 -16.01 -6.54 20.40
N GLY A 334 -17.23 -6.81 19.94
CA GLY A 334 -18.07 -5.83 19.24
C GLY A 334 -17.36 -5.19 18.03
N THR A 335 -16.91 -3.95 18.18
CA THR A 335 -16.14 -3.19 17.16
C THR A 335 -14.63 -3.12 17.44
N ASP A 336 -14.18 -3.54 18.62
CA ASP A 336 -12.76 -3.64 18.95
C ASP A 336 -12.18 -4.95 18.42
N SER A 337 -10.94 -4.91 17.95
CA SER A 337 -10.22 -6.07 17.43
C SER A 337 -8.76 -6.00 17.83
N ARG A 338 -8.21 -7.14 18.27
CA ARG A 338 -6.84 -7.29 18.77
C ARG A 338 -6.17 -8.46 18.06
N THR A 339 -5.00 -8.21 17.48
CA THR A 339 -4.22 -9.25 16.80
C THR A 339 -3.60 -10.19 17.84
N LEU A 340 -3.60 -11.48 17.55
CA LEU A 340 -2.93 -12.52 18.33
C LEU A 340 -1.54 -12.78 17.73
N THR A 341 -0.62 -13.24 18.57
CA THR A 341 0.77 -13.49 18.17
C THR A 341 0.99 -14.87 17.58
N SER A 342 0.20 -15.87 17.99
CA SER A 342 0.32 -17.24 17.50
C SER A 342 -0.99 -17.73 16.86
N GLU A 343 -0.87 -18.60 15.85
CA GLU A 343 -2.00 -19.31 15.27
C GLU A 343 -2.59 -20.34 16.25
N ASP A 344 -1.77 -20.89 17.16
CA ASP A 344 -2.24 -21.81 18.20
C ASP A 344 -3.25 -21.16 19.16
N ASP A 345 -3.13 -19.84 19.35
CA ASP A 345 -4.04 -19.05 20.18
C ASP A 345 -5.48 -19.05 19.62
N LEU A 346 -5.69 -19.40 18.35
CA LEU A 346 -7.04 -19.56 17.78
C LEU A 346 -7.88 -20.56 18.59
N PHE A 347 -7.23 -21.61 19.07
CA PHE A 347 -7.88 -22.74 19.73
C PHE A 347 -7.58 -22.81 21.23
N SER A 348 -6.43 -22.33 21.68
CA SER A 348 -6.02 -22.44 23.09
C SER A 348 -6.52 -21.28 23.96
N ILE A 349 -6.70 -20.07 23.40
CA ILE A 349 -6.97 -18.88 24.20
C ILE A 349 -8.31 -18.99 24.95
N GLY A 350 -8.28 -18.63 26.23
CA GLY A 350 -9.47 -18.59 27.11
C GLY A 350 -10.07 -17.19 27.25
N LEU A 351 -11.26 -17.11 27.85
CA LEU A 351 -11.96 -15.84 28.11
C LEU A 351 -11.13 -14.89 28.99
N GLU A 352 -10.51 -15.40 30.05
CA GLU A 352 -9.70 -14.60 30.99
C GLU A 352 -8.50 -13.96 30.30
N GLN A 353 -7.77 -14.73 29.49
CA GLN A 353 -6.64 -14.23 28.71
C GLN A 353 -7.07 -13.20 27.67
N ALA A 354 -8.22 -13.41 27.01
CA ALA A 354 -8.76 -12.44 26.07
C ALA A 354 -9.13 -11.12 26.77
N ILE A 355 -9.72 -11.19 27.96
CA ILE A 355 -10.03 -10.01 28.78
C ILE A 355 -8.74 -9.26 29.14
N ASP A 356 -7.67 -9.96 29.53
CA ASP A 356 -6.39 -9.32 29.84
C ASP A 356 -5.76 -8.62 28.62
N ILE A 357 -5.87 -9.21 27.43
CA ILE A 357 -5.46 -8.55 26.17
C ILE A 357 -6.29 -7.28 25.91
N TYR A 358 -7.58 -7.28 26.25
CA TYR A 358 -8.45 -6.10 26.11
C TYR A 358 -8.18 -5.02 27.16
N LYS A 359 -7.73 -5.38 28.37
CA LYS A 359 -7.28 -4.42 29.40
C LYS A 359 -6.04 -3.67 28.95
N GLN A 360 -5.16 -4.32 28.20
CA GLN A 360 -3.99 -3.65 27.63
C GLN A 360 -4.43 -2.55 26.63
N PRO A 361 -3.75 -1.39 26.62
CA PRO A 361 -4.07 -0.32 25.68
C PRO A 361 -3.95 -0.84 24.24
N LYS A 362 -4.84 -0.38 23.35
CA LYS A 362 -4.83 -0.80 21.95
C LYS A 362 -3.53 -0.39 21.27
N VAL A 363 -2.61 -1.33 21.16
CA VAL A 363 -1.43 -1.22 20.30
C VAL A 363 -1.94 -1.33 18.88
N ARG A 364 -2.28 -0.19 18.27
CA ARG A 364 -2.47 -0.14 16.83
C ARG A 364 -1.12 -0.52 16.20
N ARG A 365 -1.13 -1.21 15.06
CA ARG A 365 0.06 -1.31 14.19
C ARG A 365 0.62 0.07 13.81
N ARG A 366 -0.16 1.14 14.04
CA ARG A 366 0.32 2.51 14.25
C ARG A 366 0.87 2.64 15.67
N GLY A 367 2.20 2.64 15.77
CA GLY A 367 2.96 2.64 17.00
C GLY A 367 2.40 3.55 18.11
N VAL A 368 2.74 3.17 19.34
CA VAL A 368 2.64 4.01 20.54
C VAL A 368 3.00 5.44 20.16
N ALA A 369 2.16 6.42 20.53
CA ALA A 369 2.46 7.82 20.29
C ALA A 369 3.86 8.10 20.84
N LYS A 370 4.83 8.31 19.93
CA LYS A 370 6.22 8.49 20.32
C LYS A 370 6.30 9.65 21.32
N PRO A 371 7.07 9.51 22.42
CA PRO A 371 7.29 10.62 23.34
C PRO A 371 7.84 11.84 22.57
N PRO A 372 7.57 13.08 23.04
CA PRO A 372 8.07 14.27 22.37
C PRO A 372 9.60 14.21 22.24
N LEU A 373 10.10 14.59 21.08
CA LEU A 373 11.51 14.50 20.74
C LEU A 373 12.34 15.60 21.43
N LYS A 374 11.72 16.74 21.72
CA LYS A 374 12.33 17.86 22.46
C LYS A 374 11.24 18.77 22.99
N GLU A 375 11.42 19.29 24.19
CA GLU A 375 10.58 20.34 24.77
C GLU A 375 11.32 21.68 24.69
N LEU A 376 10.66 22.72 24.19
CA LEU A 376 11.24 24.02 23.87
C LEU A 376 10.66 25.15 24.74
N GLY A 377 10.08 24.83 25.90
CA GLY A 377 9.50 25.84 26.81
C GLY A 377 8.02 26.11 26.54
N VAL A 378 7.56 27.34 26.84
CA VAL A 378 6.13 27.71 26.83
C VAL A 378 5.87 28.79 25.79
N ASP A 379 4.77 28.65 25.05
CA ASP A 379 4.33 29.64 24.08
C ASP A 379 3.74 30.89 24.77
N PRO A 380 4.22 32.11 24.48
CA PRO A 380 3.66 33.35 25.03
C PRO A 380 2.18 33.59 24.69
N GLU A 381 1.68 33.12 23.54
CA GLU A 381 0.30 33.33 23.09
C GLU A 381 -0.66 32.32 23.71
N THR A 382 -0.33 31.02 23.67
CA THR A 382 -1.22 29.95 24.13
C THR A 382 -0.96 29.50 25.56
N LYS A 383 0.14 29.96 26.20
CA LYS A 383 0.62 29.57 27.53
C LYS A 383 0.80 28.05 27.69
N LYS A 384 0.99 27.33 26.58
CA LYS A 384 1.15 25.88 26.53
C LYS A 384 2.58 25.49 26.17
N ALA A 385 2.98 24.29 26.56
CA ALA A 385 4.32 23.78 26.27
C ALA A 385 4.50 23.56 24.77
N ILE A 386 5.59 24.10 24.22
CA ILE A 386 6.04 23.90 22.85
C ILE A 386 6.90 22.64 22.82
N ILE A 387 6.47 21.64 22.06
CA ILE A 387 7.15 20.35 21.94
C ILE A 387 7.30 19.95 20.48
N ILE A 388 8.40 19.27 20.16
CA ILE A 388 8.64 18.67 18.85
C ILE A 388 8.15 17.22 18.88
N LYS A 389 7.40 16.82 17.86
CA LYS A 389 6.90 15.45 17.68
C LYS A 389 7.20 14.91 16.28
N ASP A 390 7.27 13.59 16.19
CA ASP A 390 7.37 12.87 14.92
C ASP A 390 5.97 12.49 14.43
N GLY A 391 5.56 13.04 13.27
CA GLY A 391 4.22 12.89 12.71
C GLY A 391 4.20 12.18 11.36
N ARG A 392 2.99 11.85 10.86
CA ARG A 392 2.79 11.20 9.54
C ARG A 392 3.46 11.93 8.37
N PHE A 393 3.58 13.26 8.48
CA PHE A 393 4.07 14.15 7.43
C PHE A 393 5.46 14.72 7.73
N GLY A 394 6.22 14.04 8.60
CA GLY A 394 7.49 14.51 9.12
C GLY A 394 7.38 15.16 10.51
N MET A 395 8.52 15.64 10.97
CA MET A 395 8.67 16.25 12.29
C MET A 395 7.94 17.59 12.34
N TYR A 396 7.30 17.89 13.47
CA TYR A 396 6.56 19.14 13.63
C TYR A 396 6.67 19.69 15.05
N VAL A 397 6.59 21.00 15.16
CA VAL A 397 6.43 21.76 16.41
C VAL A 397 4.95 21.86 16.73
N THR A 398 4.59 21.67 18.00
CA THR A 398 3.23 21.87 18.49
C THR A 398 3.20 22.55 19.84
N ASP A 399 2.28 23.48 20.03
CA ASP A 399 1.88 24.06 21.32
C ASP A 399 0.62 23.37 21.89
N GLY A 400 0.19 22.26 21.28
CA GLY A 400 -1.04 21.55 21.60
C GLY A 400 -2.29 22.09 20.92
N GLU A 401 -2.23 23.22 20.23
CA GLU A 401 -3.34 23.79 19.45
C GLU A 401 -3.04 23.88 17.96
N THR A 402 -1.86 24.39 17.62
CA THR A 402 -1.35 24.57 16.27
C THR A 402 -0.18 23.61 16.05
N ASN A 403 -0.14 22.98 14.86
CA ASN A 403 0.93 22.06 14.48
C ASN A 403 1.66 22.61 13.25
N ALA A 404 2.94 22.95 13.38
CA ALA A 404 3.77 23.48 12.30
C ALA A 404 4.88 22.48 11.95
N THR A 405 4.86 21.96 10.72
CA THR A 405 5.90 21.05 10.20
C THR A 405 7.26 21.76 10.13
N LEU A 406 8.33 21.07 10.52
CA LEU A 406 9.71 21.55 10.35
C LEU A 406 10.02 21.70 8.85
N ARG A 407 10.73 22.77 8.46
CA ARG A 407 11.13 23.00 7.06
C ARG A 407 12.44 22.25 6.76
N ARG A 408 12.77 22.08 5.47
CA ARG A 408 14.07 21.51 5.06
C ARG A 408 15.19 22.39 5.63
N GLY A 409 16.01 21.81 6.52
CA GLY A 409 17.10 22.51 7.23
C GLY A 409 16.87 22.67 8.74
N ASP A 410 15.63 22.58 9.22
CA ASP A 410 15.35 22.59 10.66
C ASP A 410 15.64 21.18 11.25
N THR A 411 16.58 21.07 12.20
CA THR A 411 16.89 19.81 12.92
C THR A 411 16.50 19.91 14.39
N VAL A 412 16.10 18.79 15.02
CA VAL A 412 15.68 18.79 16.44
C VAL A 412 16.74 19.39 17.36
N GLU A 413 18.00 19.10 17.09
CA GLU A 413 19.12 19.55 17.91
C GLU A 413 19.32 21.06 17.80
N ALA A 414 19.28 21.62 16.59
CA ALA A 414 19.45 23.05 16.33
C ALA A 414 18.17 23.89 16.56
N MET A 415 17.02 23.26 16.77
CA MET A 415 15.76 23.97 17.01
C MET A 415 15.79 24.79 18.31
N THR A 416 15.59 26.10 18.16
CA THR A 416 15.45 27.10 19.23
C THR A 416 13.99 27.46 19.47
N ILE A 417 13.71 28.08 20.62
CA ILE A 417 12.36 28.54 20.99
C ILE A 417 11.85 29.59 19.98
N GLU A 418 12.71 30.52 19.58
CA GLU A 418 12.38 31.58 18.63
C GLU A 418 11.97 31.02 17.26
N ARG A 419 12.74 30.05 16.74
CA ARG A 419 12.43 29.38 15.48
C ARG A 419 11.14 28.56 15.56
N ALA A 420 10.88 27.92 16.70
CA ALA A 420 9.65 27.18 16.94
C ALA A 420 8.41 28.10 16.97
N LEU A 421 8.53 29.28 17.58
CA LEU A 421 7.47 30.30 17.60
C LEU A 421 7.23 30.87 16.20
N GLU A 422 8.27 31.11 15.40
CA GLU A 422 8.15 31.57 14.02
C GLU A 422 7.34 30.57 13.17
N LEU A 423 7.64 29.27 13.28
CA LEU A 423 6.92 28.21 12.56
C LEU A 423 5.45 28.14 12.99
N LEU A 424 5.17 28.24 14.29
CA LEU A 424 3.80 28.24 14.82
C LEU A 424 3.03 29.49 14.39
N ALA A 425 3.64 30.68 14.45
CA ALA A 425 3.03 31.94 14.01
C ALA A 425 2.70 31.90 12.50
N GLY A 426 3.64 31.44 11.66
CA GLY A 426 3.40 31.27 10.24
C GLY A 426 2.27 30.29 9.95
N ARG A 427 2.15 29.22 10.75
CA ARG A 427 1.03 28.29 10.63
C ARG A 427 -0.31 28.90 11.07
N ARG A 428 -0.34 29.68 12.15
CA ARG A 428 -1.55 30.40 12.60
C ARG A 428 -2.02 31.39 11.55
N ALA A 429 -1.11 32.17 10.96
CA ALA A 429 -1.42 33.11 9.89
C ALA A 429 -2.03 32.40 8.68
N TRP A 430 -1.42 31.29 8.25
CA TRP A 430 -1.95 30.47 7.15
C TRP A 430 -3.34 29.88 7.46
N GLU A 431 -3.61 29.47 8.71
CA GLU A 431 -4.92 28.94 9.13
C GLU A 431 -6.03 30.01 9.19
N ILE A 432 -5.67 31.28 9.43
CA ILE A 432 -6.59 32.42 9.36
C ILE A 432 -6.95 32.73 7.90
N GLU A 433 -5.97 32.69 7.00
CA GLU A 433 -6.14 33.03 5.58
C GLU A 433 -6.85 31.93 4.78
N ASN A 434 -6.46 30.67 4.99
CA ASN A 434 -6.92 29.53 4.16
C ASN A 434 -7.99 28.65 4.81
N GLY A 435 -8.49 29.05 5.98
CA GLY A 435 -9.51 28.32 6.73
C GLY A 435 -8.96 27.02 7.33
N GLY A 436 -8.54 27.09 8.59
CA GLY A 436 -8.03 25.93 9.34
C GLY A 436 -8.98 24.72 9.38
N VAL A 437 -8.44 23.55 9.73
CA VAL A 437 -9.22 22.32 9.91
C VAL A 437 -10.31 22.58 10.97
N LYS A 438 -11.59 22.58 10.56
CA LYS A 438 -12.72 22.75 11.49
C LYS A 438 -12.58 21.76 12.65
N LYS A 439 -12.21 22.25 13.85
CA LYS A 439 -12.25 21.46 15.09
C LYS A 439 -13.68 20.91 15.20
N LYS A 440 -13.87 19.60 15.03
CA LYS A 440 -15.14 18.95 15.38
C LYS A 440 -15.38 19.24 16.85
N THR A 441 -16.33 20.11 17.14
CA THR A 441 -16.83 20.29 18.50
C THR A 441 -17.24 18.90 18.99
N LYS A 442 -16.61 18.45 20.09
CA LYS A 442 -17.07 17.26 20.79
C LYS A 442 -18.54 17.50 21.10
N ARG A 443 -19.44 16.79 20.39
CA ARG A 443 -20.83 16.65 20.83
C ARG A 443 -20.73 16.08 22.24
N ALA A 444 -21.01 16.89 23.25
CA ALA A 444 -21.23 16.38 24.59
C ALA A 444 -22.24 15.24 24.45
N LYS A 445 -21.89 14.05 24.93
CA LYS A 445 -22.85 12.95 25.07
C LYS A 445 -24.01 13.54 25.87
N LYS A 446 -25.19 13.65 25.25
CA LYS A 446 -26.42 13.84 26.00
C LYS A 446 -26.54 12.61 26.88
N SER A 447 -26.26 12.75 28.17
CA SER A 447 -26.74 11.81 29.17
C SER A 447 -28.26 11.73 29.02
N ALA A 448 -28.80 10.51 29.13
CA ALA A 448 -30.24 10.30 29.16
C ALA A 448 -30.85 11.18 30.28
N PRO A 449 -31.99 11.83 30.05
CA PRO A 449 -32.63 12.60 31.11
C PRO A 449 -33.13 11.64 32.19
N THR A 450 -32.49 11.65 33.35
CA THR A 450 -33.05 11.11 34.57
C THR A 450 -34.23 11.99 34.99
N LEU A 451 -35.41 11.37 35.04
CA LEU A 451 -36.58 11.90 35.73
C LEU A 451 -36.21 12.17 37.19
N THR A 452 -36.14 13.43 37.61
CA THR A 452 -36.90 13.92 38.77
C THR A 452 -36.72 15.43 38.99
N GLU A 453 -37.88 16.05 39.23
CA GLU A 453 -38.20 17.20 40.07
C GLU A 453 -37.62 18.61 39.83
N LYS A 454 -38.61 19.50 39.61
CA LYS A 454 -38.74 20.89 40.07
C LYS A 454 -38.12 21.98 39.18
N THR A 455 -38.91 22.53 38.25
CA THR A 455 -39.90 23.64 38.41
C THR A 455 -39.29 25.04 38.43
N LEU A 456 -39.82 25.85 37.50
CA LEU A 456 -40.01 27.30 37.55
C LEU A 456 -38.76 28.19 37.32
N LYS A 457 -38.63 28.72 36.11
CA LYS A 457 -38.90 30.15 35.78
C LYS A 457 -38.46 30.48 34.35
N GLY A 458 -39.26 31.31 33.67
CA GLY A 458 -38.76 32.18 32.60
C GLY A 458 -39.42 32.03 31.24
N ALA A 459 -40.64 32.56 31.12
CA ALA A 459 -41.34 32.79 29.86
C ALA A 459 -40.61 33.85 29.00
N GLY A 460 -40.68 33.75 27.67
CA GLY A 460 -40.06 34.74 26.77
C GLY A 460 -40.18 34.50 25.26
N ALA A 461 -41.42 34.46 24.76
CA ALA A 461 -41.89 34.99 23.46
C ALA A 461 -41.22 34.68 22.08
N LYS A 462 -42.11 34.25 21.17
CA LYS A 462 -42.27 34.51 19.72
C LYS A 462 -41.38 33.80 18.68
N ARG A 463 -41.96 32.73 18.10
CA ARG A 463 -41.65 32.16 16.77
C ARG A 463 -42.38 32.93 15.66
N LYS A 464 -41.65 33.35 14.61
CA LYS A 464 -42.20 33.72 13.29
C LYS A 464 -42.02 32.55 12.32
N SER A 465 -43.08 32.24 11.58
CA SER A 465 -43.13 31.28 10.47
C SER A 465 -43.03 32.01 9.11
N LYS A 466 -42.39 31.38 8.11
CA LYS A 466 -42.60 31.58 6.66
C LYS A 466 -41.97 30.38 5.92
N LYS A 467 -42.80 29.47 5.41
CA LYS A 467 -43.30 29.33 4.02
C LYS A 467 -42.25 28.78 3.03
N PHE A 468 -42.43 27.51 2.67
CA PHE A 468 -41.91 26.87 1.46
C PHE A 468 -42.73 27.31 0.24
N ALA A 469 -42.07 27.57 -0.88
CA ALA A 469 -42.69 27.72 -2.19
C ALA A 469 -42.06 26.71 -3.16
N SER A 470 -42.91 25.89 -3.76
CA SER A 470 -42.63 25.03 -4.90
C SER A 470 -42.66 25.86 -6.19
N GLY A 471 -41.85 25.49 -7.17
CA GLY A 471 -41.87 26.07 -8.51
C GLY A 471 -41.27 25.10 -9.51
N LYS A 472 -42.14 24.41 -10.23
CA LYS A 472 -41.86 23.58 -11.40
C LYS A 472 -42.32 24.40 -12.61
N SER A 473 -41.49 24.58 -13.63
CA SER A 473 -41.92 25.10 -14.93
C SER A 473 -41.27 24.34 -16.09
N LYS A 474 -42.06 24.22 -17.15
CA LYS A 474 -41.96 23.33 -18.32
C LYS A 474 -41.08 23.90 -19.44
N LYS A 475 -40.51 22.97 -20.22
CA LYS A 475 -40.33 22.90 -21.70
C LYS A 475 -40.25 24.20 -22.51
N VAL A 476 -39.24 24.27 -23.38
CA VAL A 476 -39.38 23.96 -24.83
C VAL A 476 -38.26 23.00 -25.20
#